data_AF-A0A7K9HBV4-F1
#
_entry.id   AF-A0A7K9HBV4-F1
#
_cell.length_a   1.000
_cell.length_b   1.000
_cell.length_c   1.000
_cell.angle_alpha   90.00
_cell.angle_beta   90.00
_cell.angle_gamma   90.00
#
_symmetry.space_group_name_H-M   'P 1'
#
loop_
_entity.id
_entity.type
_entity.pdbx_description
1 polymer ?
#
loop_
_entity_poly.entity_id
_entity_poly.type
_entity_poly.pdbx_seq_one_letter_code
_entity_poly.pdbx_strand_id
1 'polypeptide(L)'
;ACALGRSPPQRTAVRCQAAGACFSTHLANGSYAEARTACGRRGGGLAWISSEPELRLLLGLLAEAAAGSAPSLFWVGLKRNASTCTDAGQPFRGFSWEGSDGETAPLELPTALGRWVKEPVRSCLTSRCAGLHLAVTTPGGGPSWGWKE
;
A
#
# COMPACT_ATOMS: atom_id res chain seq x y z
N ALA A 1 -3.45 -4.90 2.86
CA ALA A 1 -2.16 -5.50 3.28
C ALA A 1 -1.75 -4.91 4.62
N CYS A 2 -1.17 -5.72 5.49
CA CYS A 2 -0.72 -5.31 6.82
C CYS A 2 0.79 -5.40 6.95
N ALA A 3 1.42 -4.43 7.61
CA ALA A 3 2.78 -4.54 8.15
C ALA A 3 2.70 -5.06 9.59
N LEU A 4 3.51 -6.05 9.95
CA LEU A 4 3.46 -6.75 11.24
C LEU A 4 4.61 -6.33 12.15
N GLY A 5 4.34 -6.09 13.43
CA GLY A 5 5.36 -5.76 14.43
C GLY A 5 6.05 -6.97 15.09
N ARG A 6 5.49 -8.19 14.95
CA ARG A 6 6.05 -9.46 15.46
C ARG A 6 5.45 -10.65 14.70
N SER A 7 6.19 -11.77 14.63
CA SER A 7 5.83 -12.96 13.83
C SER A 7 4.43 -13.51 14.19
N PRO A 8 3.52 -13.69 13.21
CA PRO A 8 2.13 -14.09 13.46
C PRO A 8 1.91 -15.61 13.52
N PRO A 9 0.82 -16.10 14.14
CA PRO A 9 0.40 -17.49 14.03
C PRO A 9 -0.23 -17.79 12.65
N GLN A 10 -0.06 -19.04 12.22
CA GLN A 10 -0.18 -19.53 10.84
C GLN A 10 -1.60 -19.43 10.24
N ARG A 11 -1.65 -18.97 8.97
CA ARG A 11 -2.68 -19.14 7.89
C ARG A 11 -2.78 -17.93 6.96
N THR A 12 -1.86 -16.97 7.03
CA THR A 12 -1.72 -15.89 6.05
C THR A 12 -0.33 -15.99 5.39
N ALA A 13 -0.23 -15.79 4.08
CA ALA A 13 1.07 -15.65 3.44
C ALA A 13 1.77 -14.41 4.03
N VAL A 14 2.90 -14.63 4.69
CA VAL A 14 3.75 -13.60 5.29
C VAL A 14 5.10 -13.62 4.58
N ARG A 15 5.64 -12.44 4.30
CA ARG A 15 6.97 -12.27 3.71
C ARG A 15 7.69 -11.16 4.46
N CYS A 16 8.93 -11.43 4.86
CA CYS A 16 9.77 -10.49 5.60
C CYS A 16 11.06 -10.24 4.83
N GLN A 17 11.58 -9.03 4.96
CA GLN A 17 12.99 -8.78 4.63
C GLN A 17 13.89 -9.21 5.78
N ALA A 18 15.15 -9.56 5.48
CA ALA A 18 16.09 -10.11 6.46
C ALA A 18 16.36 -9.18 7.68
N ALA A 19 16.22 -7.87 7.52
CA ALA A 19 16.38 -6.87 8.58
C ALA A 19 15.33 -5.74 8.49
N GLY A 20 14.13 -6.04 7.96
CA GLY A 20 13.13 -5.02 7.62
C GLY A 20 11.70 -5.44 7.92
N ALA A 21 10.74 -4.76 7.30
CA ALA A 21 9.33 -4.98 7.54
C ALA A 21 8.86 -6.39 7.11
N CYS A 22 7.89 -6.92 7.87
CA CYS A 22 7.13 -8.11 7.50
C CYS A 22 5.75 -7.70 6.99
N PHE A 23 5.36 -8.23 5.84
CA PHE A 23 4.08 -7.96 5.20
C PHE A 23 3.19 -9.19 5.18
N SER A 24 1.88 -8.96 5.28
CA SER A 24 0.84 -9.98 5.10
C SER A 24 -0.32 -9.46 4.24
N THR A 25 -0.92 -10.34 3.45
CA THR A 25 -2.05 -10.00 2.58
C THR A 25 -3.34 -10.63 3.06
N HIS A 26 -4.43 -9.88 3.01
CA HIS A 26 -5.76 -10.30 3.45
C HIS A 26 -6.77 -9.92 2.38
N LEU A 27 -7.61 -10.88 1.97
CA LEU A 27 -8.59 -10.74 0.87
C LEU A 27 -9.99 -10.32 1.36
N ALA A 28 -10.13 -9.90 2.62
CA ALA A 28 -11.40 -9.44 3.14
C ALA A 28 -11.84 -8.16 2.40
N ASN A 29 -13.03 -8.19 1.81
CA ASN A 29 -13.62 -6.99 1.23
C ASN A 29 -14.09 -6.06 2.37
N GLY A 30 -13.76 -4.78 2.27
CA GLY A 30 -14.08 -3.80 3.30
C GLY A 30 -13.50 -2.42 3.01
N SER A 31 -13.94 -1.46 3.80
CA SER A 31 -13.43 -0.10 3.80
C SER A 31 -11.99 -0.02 4.31
N TYR A 32 -11.34 1.10 4.02
CA TYR A 32 -10.02 1.43 4.56
C TYR A 32 -9.99 1.34 6.10
N ALA A 33 -11.02 1.85 6.77
CA ALA A 33 -11.10 1.87 8.23
C ALA A 33 -11.20 0.46 8.83
N GLU A 34 -11.96 -0.43 8.18
CA GLU A 34 -12.05 -1.85 8.57
C GLU A 34 -10.72 -2.56 8.34
N ALA A 35 -10.05 -2.32 7.21
CA ALA A 35 -8.74 -2.88 6.93
C ALA A 35 -7.68 -2.41 7.94
N ARG A 36 -7.68 -1.11 8.28
CA ARG A 36 -6.82 -0.53 9.33
C ARG A 36 -7.05 -1.20 10.68
N THR A 37 -8.30 -1.34 11.09
CA THR A 37 -8.68 -1.99 12.35
C THR A 37 -8.26 -3.46 12.35
N ALA A 38 -8.44 -4.17 11.23
CA ALA A 38 -8.06 -5.57 11.10
C ALA A 38 -6.53 -5.77 11.18
N CYS A 39 -5.74 -4.88 10.58
CA CYS A 39 -4.28 -4.92 10.73
C CYS A 39 -3.85 -4.59 12.17
N GLY A 40 -4.51 -3.62 12.83
CA GLY A 40 -4.30 -3.31 14.25
C GLY A 40 -4.49 -4.51 15.17
N ARG A 41 -5.58 -5.26 14.97
CA ARG A 41 -5.88 -6.49 15.73
C ARG A 41 -4.84 -7.61 15.54
N ARG A 42 -3.98 -7.52 14.52
CA ARG A 42 -2.90 -8.47 14.23
C ARG A 42 -1.54 -8.01 14.77
N GLY A 43 -1.51 -6.95 15.59
CA GLY A 43 -0.27 -6.42 16.17
C GLY A 43 0.56 -5.62 15.17
N GLY A 44 -0.10 -4.90 14.25
CA GLY A 44 0.54 -4.15 13.18
C GLY A 44 -0.31 -2.98 12.67
N GLY A 45 0.03 -2.48 11.49
CA GLY A 45 -0.70 -1.41 10.82
C GLY A 45 -0.98 -1.75 9.36
N LEU A 46 -1.69 -0.87 8.64
CA LEU A 46 -1.71 -0.98 7.18
C LEU A 46 -0.27 -0.89 6.65
N ALA A 47 0.02 -1.66 5.61
CA ALA A 47 1.38 -1.70 5.05
C ALA A 47 1.80 -0.32 4.54
N TRP A 48 3.02 0.10 4.85
CA TRP A 48 3.69 1.24 4.24
C TRP A 48 5.03 0.79 3.65
N ILE A 49 5.59 1.57 2.73
CA ILE A 49 6.76 1.18 1.95
C ILE A 49 7.76 2.32 1.94
N SER A 50 8.99 2.03 2.34
CA SER A 50 10.11 2.96 2.38
C SER A 50 11.08 2.78 1.20
N SER A 51 11.07 1.61 0.57
CA SER A 51 12.09 1.24 -0.42
C SER A 51 11.56 0.38 -1.57
N GLU A 52 12.27 0.38 -2.69
CA GLU A 52 11.90 -0.44 -3.86
C GLU A 52 11.94 -1.96 -3.58
N PRO A 53 12.88 -2.51 -2.79
CA PRO A 53 12.84 -3.91 -2.39
C PRO A 53 11.58 -4.28 -1.60
N GLU A 54 11.08 -3.40 -0.73
CA GLU A 54 9.83 -3.63 0.01
C GLU A 54 8.63 -3.62 -0.93
N LEU A 55 8.61 -2.70 -1.89
CA LEU A 55 7.59 -2.66 -2.95
C LEU A 55 7.55 -3.96 -3.74
N ARG A 56 8.70 -4.47 -4.21
CA ARG A 56 8.78 -5.72 -4.96
C ARG A 56 8.27 -6.91 -4.15
N LEU A 57 8.65 -6.98 -2.87
CA LEU A 57 8.19 -8.01 -1.95
C LEU A 57 6.66 -7.95 -1.76
N LEU A 58 6.11 -6.76 -1.54
CA LEU A 58 4.66 -6.57 -1.39
C LEU A 58 3.91 -6.94 -2.68
N LEU A 59 4.39 -6.50 -3.85
CA LEU A 59 3.79 -6.84 -5.14
C LEU A 59 3.76 -8.35 -5.38
N GLY A 60 4.84 -9.07 -5.09
CA GLY A 60 4.89 -10.53 -5.18
C GLY A 60 3.86 -11.19 -4.28
N LEU A 61 3.79 -10.75 -3.01
CA LEU A 61 2.84 -11.27 -2.04
C LEU A 61 1.37 -11.02 -2.45
N LEU A 62 1.09 -9.85 -3.02
CA LEU A 62 -0.24 -9.49 -3.50
C LEU A 62 -0.61 -10.26 -4.78
N ALA A 63 0.34 -10.49 -5.68
CA ALA A 63 0.13 -11.28 -6.89
C ALA A 63 -0.17 -12.75 -6.57
N GLU A 64 0.56 -13.35 -5.62
CA GLU A 64 0.26 -14.68 -5.10
C GLU A 64 -1.15 -14.75 -4.50
N ALA A 65 -1.51 -13.76 -3.67
CA ALA A 65 -2.82 -13.71 -3.02
C ALA A 65 -3.97 -13.47 -4.00
N ALA A 66 -3.73 -12.72 -5.08
CA ALA A 66 -4.75 -12.48 -6.11
C ALA A 66 -5.04 -13.74 -6.94
N ALA A 67 -4.12 -14.72 -7.00
CA ALA A 67 -4.32 -16.04 -7.62
C ALA A 67 -5.05 -16.04 -8.98
N GLY A 68 -4.80 -15.02 -9.83
CA GLY A 68 -5.43 -14.87 -11.15
C GLY A 68 -6.73 -14.05 -11.20
N SER A 69 -7.24 -13.56 -10.06
CA SER A 69 -8.44 -12.71 -9.94
C SER A 69 -8.14 -11.21 -10.11
N ALA A 70 -7.12 -10.87 -10.89
CA ALA A 70 -6.83 -9.47 -11.23
C ALA A 70 -7.89 -8.93 -12.21
N PRO A 71 -8.30 -7.64 -12.11
CA PRO A 71 -7.73 -6.61 -11.25
C PRO A 71 -8.17 -6.70 -9.79
N SER A 72 -7.26 -6.37 -8.86
CA SER A 72 -7.54 -6.35 -7.43
C SER A 72 -6.95 -5.11 -6.77
N LEU A 73 -7.70 -4.49 -5.85
CA LEU A 73 -7.26 -3.34 -5.06
C LEU A 73 -7.00 -3.79 -3.62
N PHE A 74 -5.82 -3.46 -3.10
CA PHE A 74 -5.45 -3.79 -1.73
C PHE A 74 -5.16 -2.53 -0.93
N TRP A 75 -5.88 -2.32 0.17
CA TRP A 75 -5.61 -1.20 1.07
C TRP A 75 -4.20 -1.26 1.66
N VAL A 76 -3.53 -0.12 1.66
CA VAL A 76 -2.22 0.15 2.28
C VAL A 76 -2.33 1.42 3.12
N GLY A 77 -1.30 1.79 3.86
CA GLY A 77 -1.32 2.94 4.76
C GLY A 77 -1.30 4.29 4.06
N LEU A 78 -1.49 4.38 2.74
CA LEU A 78 -1.38 5.62 1.99
C LEU A 78 -2.67 6.43 2.12
N LYS A 79 -2.59 7.64 2.68
CA LYS A 79 -3.74 8.50 2.96
C LYS A 79 -3.40 9.97 2.81
N ARG A 80 -4.38 10.74 2.37
CA ARG A 80 -4.38 12.19 2.36
C ARG A 80 -5.44 12.68 3.33
N ASN A 81 -5.04 13.50 4.31
CA ASN A 81 -5.96 14.04 5.29
C ASN A 81 -6.78 15.19 4.69
N ALA A 82 -7.94 15.48 5.29
CA ALA A 82 -8.62 16.75 5.04
C ALA A 82 -7.66 17.91 5.32
N SER A 83 -7.82 19.02 4.59
CA SER A 83 -6.91 20.18 4.49
C SER A 83 -5.59 19.96 3.74
N THR A 84 -5.21 18.72 3.40
CA THR A 84 -4.06 18.45 2.53
C THR A 84 -4.47 18.44 1.06
N CYS A 85 -3.96 19.41 0.29
CA CYS A 85 -4.26 19.55 -1.13
C CYS A 85 -3.61 18.47 -1.99
N THR A 86 -4.31 18.08 -3.06
CA THR A 86 -3.67 17.31 -4.14
C THR A 86 -2.63 18.20 -4.82
N ASP A 87 -1.38 17.75 -4.86
CA ASP A 87 -0.29 18.44 -5.55
C ASP A 87 0.35 17.54 -6.61
N ALA A 88 0.10 17.83 -7.89
CA ALA A 88 0.65 17.08 -9.02
C ALA A 88 2.20 17.08 -9.07
N GLY A 89 2.84 18.07 -8.45
CA GLY A 89 4.29 18.18 -8.38
C GLY A 89 4.94 17.22 -7.37
N GLN A 90 4.16 16.66 -6.44
CA GLN A 90 4.66 15.75 -5.41
C GLN A 90 4.49 14.27 -5.81
N PRO A 91 5.43 13.36 -5.47
CA PRO A 91 5.36 11.95 -5.85
C PRO A 91 4.05 11.26 -5.47
N PHE A 92 3.54 11.51 -4.26
CA PHE A 92 2.29 10.94 -3.76
C PHE A 92 1.10 11.91 -3.79
N ARG A 93 1.19 13.05 -4.48
CA ARG A 93 0.04 13.94 -4.68
C ARG A 93 -0.61 14.42 -3.38
N GLY A 94 0.19 14.67 -2.34
CA GLY A 94 -0.29 15.04 -1.00
C GLY A 94 -0.75 13.87 -0.13
N PHE A 95 -0.64 12.62 -0.60
CA PHE A 95 -0.80 11.45 0.27
C PHE A 95 0.49 11.17 1.04
N SER A 96 0.36 10.64 2.25
CA SER A 96 1.44 10.20 3.12
C SER A 96 1.11 8.85 3.74
N TRP A 97 2.12 8.15 4.26
CA TRP A 97 1.92 6.91 5.00
C TRP A 97 1.33 7.18 6.39
N GLU A 98 0.27 6.47 6.78
CA GLU A 98 -0.26 6.47 8.14
C GLU A 98 0.71 5.75 9.08
N GLY A 99 0.94 6.32 10.27
CA GLY A 99 1.81 5.72 11.29
C GLY A 99 3.29 6.02 11.11
N SER A 100 3.67 6.91 10.18
CA SER A 100 5.02 7.48 10.11
C SER A 100 5.22 8.60 11.13
N ASP A 101 4.47 8.61 12.23
CA ASP A 101 4.50 9.63 13.27
C ASP A 101 5.84 9.52 14.02
N GLY A 102 6.90 10.10 13.44
CA GLY A 102 8.27 10.11 13.96
C GLY A 102 9.30 9.40 13.08
N GLU A 103 8.89 8.58 12.11
CA GLU A 103 9.78 8.04 11.09
C GLU A 103 9.73 8.99 9.90
N THR A 104 10.80 9.75 9.67
CA THR A 104 10.89 10.67 8.54
C THR A 104 10.53 9.91 7.28
N ALA A 105 9.37 10.21 6.68
CA ALA A 105 9.03 9.69 5.35
C ALA A 105 10.27 9.93 4.47
N PRO A 106 10.79 8.91 3.77
CA PRO A 106 12.06 9.04 3.06
C PRO A 106 12.04 10.31 2.21
N LEU A 107 13.01 11.21 2.44
CA LEU A 107 13.09 12.49 1.70
C LEU A 107 13.11 12.25 0.19
N GLU A 108 13.66 11.11 -0.22
CA GLU A 108 13.68 10.62 -1.58
C GLU A 108 12.80 9.37 -1.66
N LEU A 109 11.56 9.54 -2.12
CA LEU A 109 10.77 8.39 -2.56
C LEU A 109 11.34 7.93 -3.90
N PRO A 110 11.72 6.65 -4.05
CA PRO A 110 12.08 6.11 -5.35
C PRO A 110 11.03 6.51 -6.38
N THR A 111 11.43 7.09 -7.52
CA THR A 111 10.50 7.51 -8.60
C THR A 111 9.50 6.41 -8.97
N ALA A 112 9.92 5.15 -8.82
CA ALA A 112 9.08 3.97 -8.98
C ALA A 112 7.78 4.02 -8.15
N LEU A 113 7.81 4.59 -6.93
CA LEU A 113 6.65 4.75 -6.05
C LEU A 113 5.71 5.89 -6.47
N GLY A 114 6.03 6.74 -7.44
CA GLY A 114 5.12 7.81 -7.91
C GLY A 114 4.02 7.36 -8.88
N ARG A 115 3.79 6.06 -9.05
CA ARG A 115 2.93 5.50 -10.11
C ARG A 115 1.46 5.44 -9.68
N TRP A 116 0.61 6.22 -10.33
CA TRP A 116 -0.85 6.20 -10.14
C TRP A 116 -1.54 5.55 -11.35
N VAL A 117 -2.55 4.71 -11.10
CA VAL A 117 -3.39 4.14 -12.17
C VAL A 117 -4.21 5.26 -12.84
N LYS A 118 -4.70 6.19 -12.03
CA LYS A 118 -5.37 7.41 -12.44
C LYS A 118 -4.98 8.51 -11.46
N GLU A 119 -4.80 9.72 -11.98
CA GLU A 119 -4.48 10.89 -11.16
C GLU A 119 -5.57 11.11 -10.08
N PRO A 120 -5.19 11.34 -8.80
CA PRO A 120 -6.14 11.57 -7.71
C PRO A 120 -7.04 12.77 -7.96
N VAL A 121 -8.22 12.77 -7.33
CA VAL A 121 -9.13 13.91 -7.42
C VAL A 121 -8.45 15.14 -6.83
N ARG A 122 -8.38 16.22 -7.61
CA ARG A 122 -7.89 17.53 -7.16
C ARG A 122 -8.84 18.12 -6.13
N SER A 123 -8.51 17.96 -4.86
CA SER A 123 -9.31 18.41 -3.73
C SER A 123 -8.41 18.68 -2.52
N CYS A 124 -8.98 19.25 -1.46
CA CYS A 124 -8.37 19.39 -0.14
C CYS A 124 -9.41 19.31 0.99
N LEU A 125 -10.68 19.06 0.66
CA LEU A 125 -11.80 19.25 1.58
C LEU A 125 -12.08 18.01 2.42
N THR A 126 -11.70 16.84 1.92
CA THR A 126 -12.05 15.56 2.53
C THR A 126 -10.86 14.63 2.51
N SER A 127 -10.78 13.76 3.52
CA SER A 127 -9.76 12.73 3.55
C SER A 127 -9.97 11.73 2.42
N ARG A 128 -8.86 11.22 1.87
CA ARG A 128 -8.83 10.22 0.82
C ARG A 128 -7.81 9.15 1.16
N CYS A 129 -8.12 7.92 0.83
CA CYS A 129 -7.25 6.77 1.10
C CYS A 129 -6.89 6.13 -0.22
N ALA A 130 -5.71 5.55 -0.34
CA ALA A 130 -5.29 4.88 -1.55
C ALA A 130 -4.95 3.41 -1.28
N GLY A 131 -5.26 2.58 -2.27
CA GLY A 131 -4.83 1.19 -2.31
C GLY A 131 -3.81 0.94 -3.41
N LEU A 132 -3.08 -0.16 -3.31
CA LEU A 132 -2.26 -0.68 -4.39
C LEU A 132 -3.14 -1.51 -5.32
N HIS A 133 -3.27 -1.07 -6.56
CA HIS A 133 -4.01 -1.76 -7.60
C HIS A 133 -3.08 -2.65 -8.40
N LEU A 134 -3.39 -3.94 -8.45
CA LEU A 134 -2.77 -4.89 -9.37
C LEU A 134 -3.69 -5.05 -10.59
N ALA A 135 -3.19 -4.75 -11.77
CA ALA A 135 -3.85 -5.02 -13.03
C ALA A 135 -3.32 -6.33 -13.65
N VAL A 136 -4.11 -6.90 -14.55
CA VAL A 136 -3.79 -8.15 -15.24
C VAL A 136 -2.48 -7.98 -16.02
N THR A 137 -1.56 -8.92 -15.85
CA THR A 137 -0.35 -9.05 -16.68
C THR A 137 -0.74 -9.18 -18.14
N THR A 138 -0.31 -8.24 -18.99
CA THR A 138 -0.31 -8.45 -20.43
C THR A 138 0.70 -9.53 -20.80
N PRO A 139 0.44 -10.39 -21.80
CA PRO A 139 1.42 -11.38 -22.26
C PRO A 139 2.73 -10.66 -22.66
N GLY A 140 3.83 -10.99 -21.98
CA GLY A 140 5.15 -10.38 -22.19
C GLY A 140 5.49 -9.17 -21.31
N GLY A 141 4.57 -8.72 -20.45
CA GLY A 141 4.80 -7.64 -19.48
C GLY A 141 4.69 -8.11 -18.03
N GLY A 142 5.52 -7.56 -17.14
CA GLY A 142 5.36 -7.74 -15.69
C GLY A 142 4.01 -7.21 -15.19
N PRO A 143 3.59 -7.54 -13.95
CA PRO A 143 2.32 -7.10 -13.41
C PRO A 143 2.21 -5.57 -13.46
N SER A 144 1.18 -5.07 -14.14
CA SER A 144 0.91 -3.64 -14.20
C SER A 144 0.31 -3.22 -12.86
N TRP A 145 0.91 -2.22 -12.21
CA TRP A 145 0.49 -1.79 -10.88
C TRP A 145 0.51 -0.27 -10.77
N GLY A 146 -0.28 0.25 -9.84
CA GLY A 146 -0.26 1.67 -9.47
C GLY A 146 -1.13 1.94 -8.25
N TRP A 147 -1.00 3.14 -7.69
CA TRP A 147 -1.90 3.63 -6.65
C TRP A 147 -3.26 3.99 -7.23
N LYS A 148 -4.31 3.74 -6.45
CA LYS A 148 -5.68 4.10 -6.78
C LYS A 148 -6.35 4.67 -5.53
N GLU A 149 -6.87 5.90 -5.67
CA GLU A 149 -7.77 6.56 -4.71
C GLU A 149 -9.14 5.86 -4.68
#